data_AF-A0A7S1YHX5-F1
#
_entry.id   AF-A0A7S1YHX5-F1
#
_cell.length_a   1.000
_cell.length_b   1.000
_cell.length_c   1.000
_cell.angle_alpha   90.00
_cell.angle_beta   90.00
_cell.angle_gamma   90.00
#
_symmetry.space_group_name_H-M   'P 1'
#
loop_
_entity.id
_entity.type
_entity.pdbx_description
1 polymer ?
#
loop_
_entity_poly.entity_id
_entity_poly.type
_entity_poly.pdbx_seq_one_letter_code
_entity_poly.pdbx_strand_id
1 'polypeptide(L)'
;VPTAPLADPTSPQSRALTWLRSDSYSSALGLEKKLQRYALATFYYATGGEDWTDATVTDGFLQPIDECQWTSWVECSNGVSLDRVDLWLNGMNCTIPDDIGLLTALTELDWNQNYIRGTIPTTLGLLTQLTFLNMF
;
A
#
# COMPACT_ATOMS: atom_id res chain seq x y z
N VAL A 1 -3.97 26.35 6.04
CA VAL A 1 -3.18 25.75 4.95
C VAL A 1 -3.09 24.27 5.26
N PRO A 2 -3.43 23.36 4.32
CA PRO A 2 -3.20 21.94 4.56
C PRO A 2 -1.72 21.77 4.90
N THR A 3 -1.43 21.25 6.09
CA THR A 3 -0.06 20.88 6.45
C THR A 3 0.38 19.79 5.49
N ALA A 4 1.62 19.91 4.97
CA ALA A 4 2.18 18.86 4.12
C ALA A 4 2.04 17.50 4.84
N PRO A 5 1.62 16.42 4.17
CA PRO A 5 1.34 15.14 4.85
C PRO A 5 2.50 14.67 5.73
N LEU A 6 3.74 14.84 5.29
CA LEU A 6 4.96 14.48 6.04
C LEU A 6 5.26 15.37 7.27
N ALA A 7 4.59 16.52 7.41
CA ALA A 7 4.74 17.41 8.56
C ALA A 7 3.78 17.06 9.70
N ASP A 8 2.72 16.29 9.42
CA ASP A 8 1.80 15.78 10.42
C ASP A 8 2.25 14.38 10.86
N PRO A 9 2.72 14.17 12.10
CA PRO A 9 3.20 12.87 12.57
C PRO A 9 2.10 11.80 12.62
N THR A 10 0.82 12.20 12.61
CA THR A 10 -0.33 11.28 12.62
C THR A 10 -0.77 10.87 11.22
N SER A 11 -0.23 11.50 10.17
CA SER A 11 -0.59 11.15 8.80
C SER A 11 -0.10 9.75 8.42
N PRO A 12 -0.79 9.06 7.51
CA PRO A 12 -0.32 7.80 6.95
C PRO A 12 1.10 7.89 6.37
N GLN A 13 1.41 8.99 5.68
CA GLN A 13 2.72 9.24 5.08
C GLN A 13 3.84 9.34 6.12
N SER A 14 3.61 10.08 7.21
CA SER A 14 4.59 10.20 8.30
C SER A 14 4.79 8.89 9.04
N ARG A 15 3.71 8.14 9.28
CA ARG A 15 3.78 6.80 9.89
C ARG A 15 4.54 5.83 9.00
N ALA A 16 4.23 5.78 7.71
CA ALA A 16 4.91 4.95 6.72
C ALA A 16 6.41 5.26 6.64
N LEU A 17 6.77 6.55 6.59
CA LEU A 17 8.16 6.97 6.58
C LEU A 17 8.90 6.59 7.88
N THR A 18 8.22 6.68 9.02
CA THR A 18 8.79 6.30 10.32
C THR A 18 9.05 4.80 10.37
N TRP A 19 8.08 3.98 9.97
CA TRP A 19 8.25 2.53 9.86
C TRP A 19 9.40 2.17 8.91
N LEU A 20 9.43 2.74 7.71
CA LEU A 20 10.46 2.45 6.70
C LEU A 20 11.88 2.75 7.20
N ARG A 21 12.04 3.79 8.03
CA ARG A 21 13.33 4.15 8.65
C ARG A 21 13.76 3.16 9.74
N SER A 22 12.82 2.54 10.44
CA SER A 22 13.08 1.55 11.49
C SER A 22 13.21 0.12 10.95
N ASP A 23 12.73 -0.13 9.74
CA ASP A 23 12.76 -1.43 9.11
C ASP A 23 14.19 -1.82 8.67
N SER A 24 14.71 -2.87 9.31
CA SER A 24 16.06 -3.37 9.06
C SER A 24 16.23 -3.91 7.63
N TYR A 25 15.18 -4.50 7.05
CA TYR A 25 15.23 -5.03 5.68
C TYR A 25 15.34 -3.88 4.65
N SER A 26 14.58 -2.80 4.83
CA SER A 26 14.63 -1.62 3.95
C SER A 26 16.00 -0.96 3.88
N SER A 27 16.83 -1.03 4.92
CA SER A 27 18.11 -0.31 4.96
C SER A 27 19.02 -0.61 3.76
N ALA A 28 19.07 -1.87 3.33
CA ALA A 28 19.92 -2.37 2.25
C ALA A 28 19.31 -2.22 0.83
N LEU A 29 18.05 -1.79 0.72
CA LEU A 29 17.32 -1.75 -0.56
C LEU A 29 17.64 -0.49 -1.39
N GLY A 30 17.48 -0.63 -2.71
CA GLY A 30 17.49 0.48 -3.66
C GLY A 30 16.27 1.41 -3.50
N LEU A 31 16.35 2.61 -4.08
CA LEU A 31 15.32 3.65 -3.96
C LEU A 31 13.94 3.16 -4.44
N GLU A 32 13.88 2.46 -5.57
CA GLU A 32 12.62 1.98 -6.16
C GLU A 32 11.88 1.03 -5.20
N LYS A 33 12.60 0.05 -4.64
CA LYS A 33 12.05 -0.90 -3.66
C LYS A 33 11.65 -0.20 -2.35
N LYS A 34 12.39 0.83 -1.92
CA LYS A 34 12.01 1.69 -0.78
C LYS A 34 10.72 2.47 -1.05
N LEU A 35 10.54 3.00 -2.26
CA LEU A 35 9.31 3.70 -2.67
C LEU A 35 8.11 2.75 -2.71
N GLN A 36 8.31 1.53 -3.23
CA GLN A 36 7.29 0.49 -3.22
C GLN A 36 6.81 0.17 -1.79
N ARG A 37 7.75 -0.10 -0.87
CA ARG A 37 7.45 -0.34 0.54
C ARG A 37 6.79 0.85 1.21
N TYR A 38 7.26 2.07 0.93
CA TYR A 38 6.66 3.30 1.44
C TYR A 38 5.20 3.46 0.98
N ALA A 39 4.92 3.21 -0.29
CA ALA A 39 3.57 3.30 -0.84
C ALA A 39 2.63 2.26 -0.22
N LEU A 40 3.10 1.01 -0.07
CA LEU A 40 2.34 -0.04 0.62
C LEU A 40 2.08 0.29 2.09
N ALA A 41 3.08 0.81 2.80
CA ALA A 41 2.91 1.21 4.20
C ALA A 41 1.99 2.42 4.36
N THR A 42 2.07 3.38 3.45
CA THR A 42 1.16 4.52 3.41
C THR A 42 -0.26 4.04 3.16
N PHE A 43 -0.45 3.12 2.21
CA PHE A 43 -1.72 2.49 1.95
C PHE A 43 -2.27 1.80 3.20
N TYR A 44 -1.50 0.90 3.83
CA TYR A 44 -1.87 0.21 5.05
C TYR A 44 -2.35 1.18 6.15
N TYR A 45 -1.59 2.24 6.44
CA TYR A 45 -2.00 3.21 7.47
C TYR A 45 -3.18 4.08 7.05
N ALA A 46 -3.31 4.43 5.77
CA ALA A 46 -4.40 5.27 5.25
C ALA A 46 -5.75 4.54 5.24
N THR A 47 -5.71 3.21 5.12
CA THR A 47 -6.91 2.38 5.02
C THR A 47 -7.27 1.65 6.31
N GLY A 48 -6.60 2.00 7.42
CA GLY A 48 -6.87 1.41 8.73
C GLY A 48 -6.43 -0.05 8.83
N GLY A 49 -5.26 -0.38 8.27
CA GLY A 49 -4.71 -1.74 8.23
C GLY A 49 -4.53 -2.43 9.58
N GLU A 50 -4.57 -1.67 10.67
CA GLU A 50 -4.55 -2.20 12.04
C GLU A 50 -5.92 -2.78 12.46
N ASP A 51 -6.99 -2.41 11.74
CA ASP A 51 -8.39 -2.75 12.01
C ASP A 51 -9.04 -3.58 10.88
N TRP A 52 -8.28 -4.05 9.88
CA TRP A 52 -8.84 -4.90 8.82
C TRP A 52 -9.38 -6.22 9.39
N THR A 53 -10.40 -6.76 8.73
CA THR A 53 -11.16 -7.90 9.27
C THR A 53 -10.42 -9.24 9.25
N ASP A 54 -9.42 -9.39 8.39
CA ASP A 54 -8.59 -10.60 8.33
C ASP A 54 -7.24 -10.38 9.05
N ALA A 55 -7.10 -11.01 10.22
CA ALA A 55 -5.90 -10.89 11.05
C ALA A 55 -4.63 -11.45 10.38
N THR A 56 -4.76 -12.39 9.43
CA THR A 56 -3.61 -12.90 8.67
C THR A 56 -3.06 -11.85 7.71
N VAL A 57 -3.92 -10.92 7.29
CA VAL A 57 -3.53 -9.76 6.50
C VAL A 57 -2.94 -8.70 7.40
N THR A 58 -3.59 -8.34 8.51
CA THR A 58 -3.09 -7.27 9.41
C THR A 58 -1.69 -7.55 9.94
N ASP A 59 -1.42 -8.79 10.33
CA ASP A 59 -0.16 -9.20 10.94
C ASP A 59 0.94 -9.47 9.89
N GLY A 60 0.56 -9.72 8.64
CA GLY A 60 1.48 -10.00 7.54
C GLY A 60 2.12 -8.75 6.93
N PHE A 61 1.46 -7.60 7.03
CA PHE A 61 2.00 -6.33 6.53
C PHE A 61 3.09 -5.75 7.44
N LEU A 62 3.92 -4.87 6.87
CA LEU A 62 4.94 -4.10 7.59
C LEU A 62 6.03 -4.95 8.28
N GLN A 63 6.23 -6.19 7.82
CA GLN A 63 7.24 -7.09 8.36
C GLN A 63 8.65 -6.76 7.83
N PRO A 64 9.72 -7.00 8.62
CA PRO A 64 11.11 -6.78 8.21
C PRO A 64 11.65 -7.90 7.32
N ILE A 65 10.85 -8.29 6.32
CA ILE A 65 11.13 -9.25 5.25
C ILE A 65 10.76 -8.61 3.90
N ASP A 66 11.06 -9.29 2.80
CA ASP A 66 10.63 -8.85 1.46
C ASP A 66 9.10 -8.70 1.43
N GLU A 67 8.61 -7.56 0.94
CA GLU A 67 7.17 -7.30 0.86
C GLU A 67 6.45 -8.30 -0.05
N CYS A 68 7.17 -8.91 -1.00
CA CYS A 68 6.67 -10.00 -1.83
C CYS A 68 6.40 -11.30 -1.03
N GLN A 69 6.76 -11.32 0.26
CA GLN A 69 6.53 -12.41 1.20
C GLN A 69 5.65 -12.00 2.40
N TRP A 70 5.16 -10.76 2.45
CA TRP A 70 4.35 -10.27 3.57
C TRP A 70 3.07 -11.07 3.75
N THR A 71 2.40 -11.38 2.65
CA THR A 71 1.13 -12.07 2.70
C THR A 71 0.82 -12.72 1.35
N SER A 72 -0.09 -13.70 1.33
CA SER A 72 -0.57 -14.32 0.09
C SER A 72 -1.37 -13.38 -0.82
N TRP A 73 -1.73 -12.21 -0.29
CA TRP A 73 -2.54 -11.17 -0.92
C TRP A 73 -1.71 -10.11 -1.66
N VAL A 74 -0.38 -10.22 -1.57
CA VAL A 74 0.59 -9.41 -2.28
C VAL A 74 1.38 -10.33 -3.17
N GLU A 75 1.33 -10.11 -4.48
CA GLU A 75 2.15 -10.85 -5.44
C GLU A 75 3.19 -9.91 -6.07
N CYS A 76 4.33 -10.49 -6.41
CA CYS A 76 5.37 -9.77 -7.13
C CYS A 76 5.86 -10.57 -8.32
N SER A 77 5.97 -9.89 -9.46
CA SER A 77 6.63 -10.43 -10.63
C SER A 77 8.14 -10.55 -10.35
N ASN A 78 8.68 -11.74 -10.64
CA ASN A 78 10.09 -12.11 -10.42
C ASN A 78 10.61 -11.85 -8.99
N GLY A 79 9.73 -11.77 -7.98
CA GLY A 79 10.10 -11.50 -6.60
C GLY A 79 10.61 -10.08 -6.33
N VAL A 80 10.44 -9.14 -7.27
CA VAL A 80 10.98 -7.77 -7.13
C VAL A 80 9.88 -6.72 -7.21
N SER A 81 9.06 -6.77 -8.25
CA SER A 81 8.09 -5.71 -8.55
C SER A 81 6.70 -6.14 -8.15
N LEU A 82 6.06 -5.36 -7.30
CA LEU A 82 4.67 -5.56 -6.90
C LEU A 82 3.77 -5.46 -8.14
N ASP A 83 3.12 -6.57 -8.50
CA ASP A 83 2.26 -6.66 -9.68
C ASP A 83 0.79 -6.80 -9.29
N ARG A 84 0.48 -7.49 -8.18
CA ARG A 84 -0.88 -7.67 -7.69
C ARG A 84 -1.03 -7.35 -6.21
N VAL A 85 -2.10 -6.61 -5.90
CA VAL A 85 -2.62 -6.43 -4.54
C VAL A 85 -4.08 -6.86 -4.54
N ASP A 86 -4.39 -7.87 -3.76
CA ASP A 86 -5.74 -8.42 -3.58
C ASP A 86 -6.15 -8.24 -2.12
N LEU A 87 -7.06 -7.32 -1.85
CA LEU A 87 -7.57 -7.06 -0.50
C LEU A 87 -9.09 -7.21 -0.47
N TRP A 88 -9.63 -8.15 -1.25
CA TRP A 88 -11.05 -8.47 -1.24
C TRP A 88 -11.57 -8.71 0.18
N LEU A 89 -12.73 -8.10 0.50
CA LEU A 89 -13.46 -8.37 1.74
C LEU A 89 -12.63 -8.13 3.02
N ASN A 90 -11.90 -7.01 3.09
CA ASN A 90 -11.08 -6.65 4.26
C ASN A 90 -11.68 -5.56 5.15
N GLY A 91 -12.92 -5.15 4.89
CA GLY A 91 -13.62 -4.15 5.69
C GLY A 91 -13.05 -2.73 5.58
N MET A 92 -12.21 -2.45 4.57
CA MET A 92 -11.56 -1.14 4.42
C MET A 92 -12.60 -0.01 4.27
N ASN A 93 -12.68 0.91 5.24
CA ASN A 93 -13.68 2.01 5.27
C ASN A 93 -13.04 3.40 5.15
N CYS A 94 -12.40 3.64 4.01
CA CYS A 94 -11.41 4.72 3.85
C CYS A 94 -11.43 5.35 2.45
N THR A 95 -10.62 6.40 2.27
CA THR A 95 -10.27 6.98 0.97
C THR A 95 -8.95 6.39 0.47
N ILE A 96 -8.81 6.22 -0.84
CA ILE A 96 -7.55 5.75 -1.45
C ILE A 96 -6.53 6.90 -1.41
N PRO A 97 -5.32 6.71 -0.86
CA PRO A 97 -4.28 7.75 -0.85
C PRO A 97 -3.67 7.95 -2.24
N ASP A 98 -3.26 9.19 -2.55
CA ASP A 98 -2.59 9.53 -3.81
C ASP A 98 -1.28 8.76 -4.04
N ASP A 99 -0.61 8.36 -2.95
CA ASP A 99 0.62 7.57 -2.94
C ASP A 99 0.49 6.22 -3.66
N ILE A 100 -0.73 5.73 -3.95
CA ILE A 100 -0.96 4.54 -4.80
C ILE A 100 -0.28 4.67 -6.17
N GLY A 101 -0.17 5.90 -6.71
CA GLY A 101 0.48 6.17 -7.98
C GLY A 101 1.99 5.90 -8.01
N LEU A 102 2.61 5.65 -6.86
CA LEU A 102 4.01 5.23 -6.78
C LEU A 102 4.21 3.77 -7.19
N LEU A 103 3.15 2.95 -7.15
CA LEU A 103 3.19 1.52 -7.47
C LEU A 103 3.06 1.26 -8.98
N THR A 104 3.87 1.94 -9.79
CA THR A 104 3.79 1.95 -11.27
C THR A 104 3.99 0.58 -11.94
N ALA A 105 4.44 -0.43 -11.19
CA ALA A 105 4.55 -1.82 -11.62
C ALA A 105 3.25 -2.62 -11.51
N LEU A 106 2.23 -2.11 -10.81
CA LEU A 106 0.96 -2.83 -10.62
C LEU A 106 0.28 -3.14 -11.95
N THR A 107 -0.11 -4.40 -12.10
CA THR A 107 -0.93 -4.92 -13.19
C THR A 107 -2.33 -5.24 -12.72
N GLU A 108 -2.50 -5.66 -11.47
CA GLU A 108 -3.78 -6.07 -10.91
C GLU A 108 -4.05 -5.42 -9.56
N LEU A 109 -5.22 -4.83 -9.41
CA LEU A 109 -5.68 -4.24 -8.16
C LEU A 109 -7.11 -4.69 -7.88
N ASP A 110 -7.28 -5.54 -6.86
CA ASP A 110 -8.60 -5.97 -6.40
C ASP A 110 -8.89 -5.52 -4.97
N TRP A 111 -9.85 -4.62 -4.84
CA TRP A 111 -10.35 -4.08 -3.59
C TRP A 111 -11.87 -4.23 -3.46
N ASN A 112 -12.50 -5.11 -4.24
CA ASN A 112 -13.94 -5.31 -4.18
C ASN A 112 -14.42 -5.75 -2.78
N GLN A 113 -15.73 -5.59 -2.53
CA GLN A 113 -16.37 -5.91 -1.25
C GLN A 113 -15.71 -5.24 -0.02
N ASN A 114 -15.17 -4.04 -0.21
CA ASN A 114 -14.77 -3.14 0.86
C ASN A 114 -15.73 -1.93 0.95
N TYR A 115 -15.52 -1.08 1.94
CA TYR A 115 -16.31 0.14 2.18
C TYR A 115 -15.54 1.39 1.71
N ILE A 116 -14.85 1.28 0.58
CA ILE A 116 -14.05 2.38 0.01
C ILE A 116 -14.99 3.55 -0.33
N ARG A 117 -14.60 4.74 0.08
CA ARG A 117 -15.38 5.99 -0.05
C ARG A 117 -14.50 7.13 -0.54
N GLY A 118 -15.14 8.23 -0.93
CA GLY A 118 -14.46 9.41 -1.46
C GLY A 118 -14.19 9.31 -2.96
N THR A 119 -13.22 10.07 -3.45
CA THR A 119 -12.89 10.15 -4.87
C THR A 119 -11.79 9.17 -5.23
N ILE A 120 -11.90 8.56 -6.41
CA ILE A 120 -10.81 7.82 -7.05
C ILE A 120 -9.68 8.83 -7.34
N PRO A 121 -8.47 8.65 -6.78
CA PRO A 121 -7.38 9.60 -6.94
C PRO A 121 -6.90 9.62 -8.39
N THR A 122 -6.61 10.81 -8.93
CA THR A 122 -6.13 10.95 -10.31
C THR A 122 -4.76 10.30 -10.53
N THR A 123 -4.00 10.07 -9.45
CA THR A 123 -2.72 9.35 -9.49
C THR A 123 -2.85 7.89 -9.87
N LEU A 124 -4.05 7.29 -9.82
CA LEU A 124 -4.29 5.97 -10.44
C LEU A 124 -3.99 5.98 -11.95
N GLY A 125 -4.11 7.13 -12.62
CA GLY A 125 -3.71 7.28 -14.02
C GLY A 125 -2.20 7.12 -14.27
N LEU A 126 -1.37 7.10 -13.23
CA LEU A 126 0.08 6.81 -13.33
C LEU A 126 0.36 5.31 -13.43
N LEU A 127 -0.60 4.45 -13.08
CA LEU A 127 -0.49 2.99 -13.12
C LEU A 127 -0.68 2.48 -14.56
N THR A 128 0.24 2.86 -15.44
CA THR A 128 0.16 2.57 -16.89
C THR A 128 0.21 1.09 -17.25
N GLN A 129 0.62 0.22 -16.32
CA GLN A 129 0.65 -1.23 -16.48
C GLN A 129 -0.59 -1.94 -15.95
N LEU A 130 -1.52 -1.20 -15.30
CA LEU A 130 -2.72 -1.76 -14.71
C LEU A 130 -3.67 -2.27 -15.79
N THR A 131 -3.93 -3.58 -15.79
CA THR A 131 -4.85 -4.26 -16.71
C THR A 131 -6.12 -4.73 -16.03
N PHE A 132 -6.09 -4.91 -14.72
CA PHE A 132 -7.23 -5.27 -13.89
C PHE A 132 -7.41 -4.29 -12.73
N LEU A 133 -8.60 -3.70 -12.63
CA LEU A 133 -9.00 -2.83 -11.53
C LEU A 133 -10.42 -3.19 -11.09
N ASN A 134 -10.56 -3.61 -9.84
CA ASN A 134 -11.84 -3.97 -9.25
C ASN A 134 -11.97 -3.28 -7.87
N MET A 135 -13.04 -2.51 -7.68
CA MET A 135 -13.20 -1.65 -6.48
C MET A 135 -14.64 -1.58 -5.95
N PHE A 136 -15.58 -2.34 -6.51
CA PHE A 136 -17.00 -2.28 -6.16
C PHE A 136 -17.61 -3.68 -6.07
#